data_AF-A0A849EUM4-F1
#
_entry.id   AF-A0A849EUM4-F1
#
_cell.length_a   1.000
_cell.length_b   1.000
_cell.length_c   1.000
_cell.angle_alpha   90.00
_cell.angle_beta   90.00
_cell.angle_gamma   90.00
#
_symmetry.space_group_name_H-M   'P 1'
#
loop_
_entity.id
_entity.type
_entity.pdbx_description
1 polymer ?
#
loop_
_entity_poly.entity_id
_entity_poly.type
_entity_poly.pdbx_seq_one_letter_code
_entity_poly.pdbx_strand_id
1 'polypeptide(L)'
;MSKEIKIMTLGFIVFFAGCILPSGPEPLNVTASTDQTGMIILNWDPTENAVSYNIYRSDDCSGEFELIAGSQVDVSYTDTSLKAGGQAYYKVSSINASGMEESMSDCVYGKALCAGLVWEGDYTISEPLDVDQISGYSEITGNLTIAGDDIENLDGLECLNAVGGNLDIGVFRFGGMIDNPLLTDINGLENLTSVGGYFNIATNTVLESLEGLNSLESIGKHLYILSNSSLEKINGFNSLTTVSEFLMITRNPSLISIEGFNRLKFTGRDLIINENSALEHIDAFPEMTSVGTVGSMQGSPGTHGGLSIGLNPMLSTIRILNNISSLEGGGLGIAINPSLTNISGTENLTSIAGDLAIIYNDRLAGLDGFSNLESVAGDLWIFCNAEVPETQPEELKNRLLSEGWAGCWDFTCDDLFECDLTN
;
A
#
# COMPACT_ATOMS: atom_id res chain seq x y z
N MET A 1 98.01 -13.58 22.59
CA MET A 1 96.74 -14.31 22.34
C MET A 1 95.62 -13.52 23.00
N SER A 2 94.89 -12.74 22.20
CA SER A 2 93.73 -11.97 22.64
C SER A 2 92.58 -12.92 23.01
N LYS A 3 91.87 -12.61 24.09
CA LYS A 3 90.49 -13.06 24.28
C LYS A 3 89.63 -11.82 24.49
N GLU A 4 88.80 -11.56 23.49
CA GLU A 4 87.74 -10.56 23.53
C GLU A 4 86.74 -10.89 24.63
N ILE A 5 86.34 -9.89 25.41
CA ILE A 5 85.12 -9.95 26.22
C ILE A 5 84.17 -8.94 25.59
N LYS A 6 83.14 -9.46 24.91
CA LYS A 6 82.00 -8.70 24.39
C LYS A 6 81.23 -8.09 25.55
N ILE A 7 81.15 -6.77 25.61
CA ILE A 7 80.18 -6.05 26.43
C ILE A 7 78.89 -5.97 25.59
N MET A 8 77.89 -6.77 25.93
CA MET A 8 76.52 -6.62 25.41
C MET A 8 75.80 -5.60 26.27
N THR A 9 75.52 -4.44 25.70
CA THR A 9 74.61 -3.44 26.26
C THR A 9 73.18 -3.97 26.11
N LEU A 10 72.52 -4.34 27.21
CA LEU A 10 71.07 -4.59 27.20
C LEU A 10 70.36 -3.23 27.05
N GLY A 11 69.78 -2.97 25.88
CA GLY A 11 68.82 -1.90 25.70
C GLY A 11 67.52 -2.25 26.41
N PHE A 12 67.18 -1.52 27.47
CA PHE A 12 65.85 -1.54 28.04
C PHE A 12 64.89 -0.84 27.06
N ILE A 13 64.06 -1.62 26.37
CA ILE A 13 62.88 -1.10 25.68
C ILE A 13 61.85 -0.81 26.78
N VAL A 14 61.59 0.47 27.06
CA VAL A 14 60.44 0.89 27.84
C VAL A 14 59.21 0.72 26.93
N PHE A 15 58.42 -0.32 27.18
CA PHE A 15 57.06 -0.38 26.64
C PHE A 15 56.24 0.72 27.33
N PHE A 16 55.90 1.77 26.60
CA PHE A 16 54.73 2.56 26.96
C PHE A 16 53.52 1.66 26.71
N ALA A 17 53.04 1.01 27.77
CA ALA A 17 51.65 0.58 27.80
C ALA A 17 50.83 1.86 27.62
N GLY A 18 50.23 2.04 26.45
CA GLY A 18 49.24 3.09 26.24
C GLY A 18 48.21 2.94 27.34
N CYS A 19 48.16 3.92 28.23
CA CYS A 19 47.11 4.02 29.21
C CYS A 19 45.83 4.22 28.41
N ILE A 20 45.04 3.16 28.26
CA ILE A 20 43.65 3.30 27.88
C ILE A 20 43.03 4.02 29.07
N LEU A 21 42.86 5.34 28.95
CA LEU A 21 42.07 6.10 29.91
C LEU A 21 40.70 5.42 29.98
N PRO A 22 40.19 5.06 31.17
CA PRO A 22 38.84 4.56 31.28
C PRO A 22 37.91 5.60 30.62
N SER A 23 37.03 5.14 29.73
CA SER A 23 36.00 5.99 29.14
C SER A 23 35.26 6.68 30.29
N GLY A 24 35.12 8.00 30.20
CA GLY A 24 34.38 8.80 31.15
C GLY A 24 32.91 8.37 31.26
N PRO A 25 32.20 8.87 32.29
CA PRO A 25 30.79 8.52 32.47
C PRO A 25 29.96 8.99 31.27
N GLU A 26 29.05 8.14 30.80
CA GLU A 26 28.07 8.52 29.78
C GLU A 26 27.00 9.46 30.37
N PRO A 27 26.33 10.28 29.55
CA PRO A 27 25.13 11.00 29.97
C PRO A 27 24.01 10.06 30.43
N LEU A 28 23.46 10.32 31.61
CA LEU A 28 22.38 9.53 32.21
C LEU A 28 21.05 10.29 32.19
N ASN A 29 19.96 9.55 32.40
CA ASN A 29 18.58 10.07 32.39
C ASN A 29 18.27 10.89 31.13
N VAL A 30 18.85 10.47 30.01
CA VAL A 30 18.52 11.04 28.71
C VAL A 30 17.04 10.75 28.45
N THR A 31 16.31 11.77 28.02
CA THR A 31 14.90 11.70 27.66
C THR A 31 14.69 12.50 26.38
N ALA A 32 13.73 12.07 25.58
CA ALA A 32 13.25 12.80 24.42
C ALA A 32 11.74 13.00 24.57
N SER A 33 11.27 14.20 24.27
CA SER A 33 9.84 14.50 24.36
C SER A 33 9.04 13.75 23.29
N THR A 34 7.81 13.38 23.64
CA THR A 34 6.80 12.83 22.73
C THR A 34 5.51 13.67 22.72
N ASP A 35 5.55 14.83 23.37
CA ASP A 35 4.39 15.68 23.67
C ASP A 35 4.54 17.13 23.18
N GLN A 36 5.60 17.42 22.42
CA GLN A 36 5.89 18.77 21.91
C GLN A 36 5.49 18.89 20.44
N THR A 37 4.73 19.93 20.09
CA THR A 37 4.29 20.16 18.71
C THR A 37 5.44 20.61 17.82
N GLY A 38 5.70 19.89 16.73
CA GLY A 38 6.66 20.28 15.68
C GLY A 38 8.13 20.31 16.11
N MET A 39 8.48 19.76 17.27
CA MET A 39 9.87 19.71 17.77
C MET A 39 10.05 18.57 18.77
N ILE A 40 11.30 18.20 19.03
CA ILE A 40 11.67 17.26 20.08
C ILE A 40 12.66 17.93 21.04
N ILE A 41 12.33 17.93 22.32
CA ILE A 41 13.19 18.42 23.39
C ILE A 41 13.89 17.22 24.04
N LEU A 42 15.21 17.21 23.95
CA LEU A 42 16.08 16.31 24.68
C LEU A 42 16.49 16.94 26.01
N ASN A 43 16.51 16.15 27.07
CA ASN A 43 17.08 16.54 28.37
C ASN A 43 17.91 15.39 28.92
N TRP A 44 18.98 15.71 29.64
CA TRP A 44 19.82 14.75 30.34
C TRP A 44 20.38 15.34 31.63
N ASP A 45 20.93 14.50 32.50
CA ASP A 45 21.61 14.98 33.71
C ASP A 45 23.02 15.51 33.38
N PRO A 46 23.53 16.53 34.10
CA PRO A 46 24.91 16.96 33.95
C PRO A 46 25.91 15.82 34.19
N THR A 47 26.78 15.57 33.22
CA THR A 47 27.85 14.57 33.30
C THR A 47 29.09 15.15 33.99
N GLU A 48 29.71 14.39 34.89
CA GLU A 48 30.92 14.82 35.60
C GLU A 48 32.08 15.08 34.62
N ASN A 49 32.78 16.20 34.79
CA ASN A 49 33.89 16.66 33.93
C ASN A 49 33.54 17.01 32.47
N ALA A 50 32.25 16.96 32.11
CA ALA A 50 31.80 17.42 30.79
C ALA A 50 31.85 18.96 30.70
N VAL A 51 32.35 19.46 29.58
CA VAL A 51 32.32 20.89 29.21
C VAL A 51 31.32 21.17 28.09
N SER A 52 30.94 20.14 27.33
CA SER A 52 29.90 20.21 26.32
C SER A 52 29.37 18.82 25.96
N TYR A 53 28.36 18.75 25.09
CA TYR A 53 27.73 17.51 24.63
C TYR A 53 27.59 17.47 23.10
N ASN A 54 27.61 16.26 22.55
CA ASN A 54 27.24 15.98 21.17
C ASN A 54 25.93 15.20 21.13
N ILE A 55 25.05 15.58 20.22
CA ILE A 55 23.71 15.01 20.06
C ILE A 55 23.69 14.29 18.73
N TYR A 56 23.28 13.03 18.79
CA TYR A 56 23.20 12.15 17.66
C TYR A 56 21.75 11.73 17.41
N ARG A 57 21.40 11.53 16.14
CA ARG A 57 20.06 11.08 15.71
C ARG A 57 20.16 9.89 14.76
N SER A 58 19.17 9.00 14.80
CA SER A 58 18.99 7.90 13.85
C SER A 58 17.49 7.60 13.66
N ASP A 59 17.14 6.98 12.54
CA ASP A 59 15.80 6.45 12.30
C ASP A 59 15.60 5.07 12.96
N ASP A 60 16.69 4.44 13.40
CA ASP A 60 16.69 3.18 14.13
C ASP A 60 17.63 3.23 15.34
N CYS A 61 17.09 2.86 16.50
CA CYS A 61 17.85 2.73 17.75
C CYS A 61 19.05 1.76 17.66
N SER A 62 18.98 0.78 16.75
CA SER A 62 20.06 -0.17 16.44
C SER A 62 20.90 0.21 15.22
N GLY A 63 20.53 1.29 14.52
CA GLY A 63 21.17 1.78 13.32
C GLY A 63 22.38 2.66 13.57
N GLU A 64 22.88 3.27 12.49
CA GLU A 64 23.94 4.27 12.56
C GLU A 64 23.37 5.62 13.01
N PHE A 65 24.12 6.30 13.87
CA PHE A 65 23.74 7.57 14.48
C PHE A 65 24.56 8.71 13.86
N GLU A 66 23.89 9.75 13.38
CA GLU A 66 24.50 10.93 12.78
C GLU A 66 24.58 12.08 13.80
N LEU A 67 25.70 12.81 13.80
CA LEU A 67 25.86 13.98 14.64
C LEU A 67 25.01 15.14 14.09
N ILE A 68 23.97 15.54 14.84
CA ILE A 68 23.09 16.65 14.43
C ILE A 68 23.42 17.97 15.13
N ALA A 69 24.05 17.92 16.31
CA ALA A 69 24.54 19.09 17.02
C ALA A 69 25.74 18.75 17.89
N GLY A 70 26.80 19.55 17.77
CA GLY A 70 28.02 19.38 18.57
C GLY A 70 28.22 20.53 19.56
N SER A 71 29.06 20.30 20.57
CA SER A 71 29.49 21.33 21.53
C SER A 71 28.36 22.06 22.27
N GLN A 72 27.26 21.37 22.56
CA GLN A 72 26.15 21.93 23.35
C GLN A 72 26.59 22.11 24.81
N VAL A 73 26.42 23.31 25.37
CA VAL A 73 26.84 23.59 26.76
C VAL A 73 25.72 23.39 27.79
N ASP A 74 24.47 23.44 27.33
CA ASP A 74 23.30 23.14 28.14
C ASP A 74 23.09 21.63 28.23
N VAL A 75 22.32 21.20 29.22
CA VAL A 75 21.89 19.81 29.41
C VAL A 75 20.54 19.51 28.75
N SER A 76 20.24 20.29 27.72
CA SER A 76 19.04 20.16 26.90
C SER A 76 19.34 20.57 25.46
N TYR A 77 18.65 19.96 24.52
CA TYR A 77 18.71 20.32 23.10
C TYR A 77 17.31 20.27 22.49
N THR A 78 16.97 21.23 21.63
CA THR A 78 15.70 21.22 20.91
C THR A 78 15.97 20.94 19.45
N ASP A 79 15.54 19.77 18.97
CA ASP A 79 15.54 19.41 17.56
C ASP A 79 14.29 19.99 16.90
N THR A 80 14.47 21.00 16.06
CA THR A 80 13.42 21.62 15.22
C THR A 80 13.56 21.25 13.75
N SER A 81 14.44 20.29 13.42
CA SER A 81 14.69 19.90 12.03
C SER A 81 13.78 18.76 11.55
N LEU A 82 13.10 18.09 12.48
CA LEU A 82 12.05 17.12 12.15
C LEU A 82 10.75 17.84 11.78
N LYS A 83 10.09 17.32 10.74
CA LYS A 83 8.74 17.71 10.35
C LYS A 83 7.74 17.33 11.44
N ALA A 84 6.60 18.01 11.52
CA ALA A 84 5.58 17.69 12.51
C ALA A 84 5.03 16.27 12.26
N GLY A 85 4.87 15.48 13.32
CA GLY A 85 4.54 14.04 13.21
C GLY A 85 5.77 13.13 13.13
N GLY A 86 6.93 13.69 12.76
CA GLY A 86 8.20 12.98 12.65
C GLY A 86 8.68 12.37 13.97
N GLN A 87 9.43 11.29 13.85
CA GLN A 87 9.97 10.52 14.96
C GLN A 87 11.45 10.21 14.72
N ALA A 88 12.21 10.07 15.80
CA ALA A 88 13.61 9.69 15.71
C ALA A 88 14.12 9.09 17.03
N TYR A 89 15.28 8.45 16.93
CA TYR A 89 16.04 7.95 18.07
C TYR A 89 17.25 8.84 18.31
N TYR A 90 17.58 9.08 19.57
CA TYR A 90 18.67 9.96 19.96
C TYR A 90 19.65 9.30 20.91
N LYS A 91 20.90 9.71 20.81
CA LYS A 91 21.97 9.43 21.79
C LYS A 91 22.72 10.72 22.09
N VAL A 92 23.25 10.84 23.29
CA VAL A 92 24.04 11.99 23.73
C VAL A 92 25.39 11.47 24.22
N SER A 93 26.49 12.12 23.83
CA SER A 93 27.80 11.91 24.43
C SER A 93 28.30 13.21 25.08
N SER A 94 29.17 13.09 26.06
CA SER A 94 29.84 14.24 26.68
C SER A 94 31.24 14.46 26.12
N ILE A 95 31.66 15.72 26.06
CA ILE A 95 33.03 16.14 25.73
C ILE A 95 33.67 16.72 26.99
N ASN A 96 34.88 16.28 27.34
CA ASN A 96 35.62 16.80 28.49
C ASN A 96 36.52 18.00 28.14
N ALA A 97 37.13 18.63 29.15
CA ALA A 97 37.97 19.82 28.98
C ALA A 97 39.20 19.64 28.08
N SER A 98 39.60 18.39 27.79
CA SER A 98 40.69 18.07 26.85
C SER A 98 40.21 17.90 25.41
N GLY A 99 38.90 18.05 25.16
CA GLY A 99 38.26 17.83 23.86
C GLY A 99 38.03 16.36 23.51
N MET A 100 38.16 15.44 24.47
CA MET A 100 37.89 14.02 24.25
C MET A 100 36.40 13.75 24.41
N GLU A 101 35.84 13.00 23.46
CA GLU A 101 34.47 12.50 23.48
C GLU A 101 34.38 11.17 24.22
N GLU A 102 33.41 11.09 25.13
CA GLU A 102 33.15 9.91 25.94
C GLU A 102 32.06 9.03 25.30
N SER A 103 31.75 7.90 25.94
CA SER A 103 30.70 6.98 25.47
C SER A 103 29.35 7.68 25.30
N MET A 104 28.61 7.27 24.27
CA MET A 104 27.22 7.68 24.05
C MET A 104 26.30 7.03 25.08
N SER A 105 25.24 7.76 25.45
CA SER A 105 24.15 7.24 26.27
C SER A 105 23.42 6.07 25.63
N ASP A 106 22.57 5.42 26.43
CA ASP A 106 21.47 4.62 25.90
C ASP A 106 20.60 5.44 24.92
N CYS A 107 20.02 4.72 23.97
CA CYS A 107 19.16 5.28 22.95
C CYS A 107 17.78 5.63 23.53
N VAL A 108 17.24 6.78 23.12
CA VAL A 108 15.91 7.25 23.51
C VAL A 108 15.06 7.59 22.29
N TYR A 109 13.76 7.29 22.37
CA TYR A 109 12.79 7.59 21.31
C TYR A 109 12.11 8.94 21.56
N GLY A 110 12.03 9.78 20.53
CA GLY A 110 11.27 11.02 20.54
C GLY A 110 10.27 11.10 19.37
N LYS A 111 9.20 11.88 19.57
CA LYS A 111 8.19 12.15 18.54
C LYS A 111 7.71 13.60 18.60
N ALA A 112 7.73 14.29 17.46
CA ALA A 112 7.11 15.60 17.32
C ALA A 112 5.59 15.43 17.16
N LEU A 113 4.79 16.05 18.02
CA LEU A 113 3.34 16.04 17.88
C LEU A 113 2.89 16.83 16.65
N CYS A 114 1.82 16.33 16.05
CA CYS A 114 1.06 17.04 15.03
C CYS A 114 0.40 18.28 15.62
N ALA A 115 0.45 19.38 14.89
CA ALA A 115 -0.23 20.62 15.30
C ALA A 115 -1.77 20.51 15.18
N GLY A 116 -2.27 19.50 14.46
CA GLY A 116 -3.70 19.28 14.27
C GLY A 116 -4.34 20.38 13.43
N LEU A 117 -3.56 20.96 12.51
CA LEU A 117 -4.03 22.06 11.65
C LEU A 117 -4.98 21.54 10.59
N VAL A 118 -5.90 22.39 10.14
CA VAL A 118 -6.86 22.07 9.08
C VAL A 118 -6.61 23.00 7.90
N TRP A 119 -6.42 22.42 6.71
CA TRP A 119 -6.27 23.15 5.47
C TRP A 119 -7.64 23.30 4.82
N GLU A 120 -8.06 24.55 4.65
CA GLU A 120 -9.36 24.87 4.05
C GLU A 120 -9.26 24.91 2.52
N GLY A 121 -10.08 24.09 1.85
CA GLY A 121 -10.09 23.96 0.39
C GLY A 121 -9.13 22.92 -0.17
N ASP A 122 -8.92 23.01 -1.47
CA ASP A 122 -8.08 22.08 -2.23
C ASP A 122 -6.59 22.40 -2.06
N TYR A 123 -5.74 21.38 -2.12
CA TYR A 123 -4.29 21.49 -2.10
C TYR A 123 -3.64 20.60 -3.16
N THR A 124 -2.54 21.07 -3.74
CA THR A 124 -1.74 20.33 -4.72
C THR A 124 -0.29 20.28 -4.25
N ILE A 125 0.26 19.08 -4.20
CA ILE A 125 1.69 18.82 -4.10
C ILE A 125 2.19 18.57 -5.53
N SER A 126 3.00 19.49 -6.04
CA SER A 126 3.60 19.42 -7.38
C SER A 126 5.12 19.40 -7.36
N GLU A 127 5.73 19.76 -6.23
CA GLU A 127 7.16 19.70 -5.96
C GLU A 127 7.39 19.34 -4.47
N PRO A 128 8.57 18.84 -4.07
CA PRO A 128 8.84 18.43 -2.68
C PRO A 128 8.56 19.53 -1.64
N LEU A 129 8.76 20.81 -2.00
CA LEU A 129 8.52 21.94 -1.09
C LEU A 129 7.03 22.10 -0.72
N ASP A 130 6.10 21.62 -1.54
CA ASP A 130 4.67 21.66 -1.23
C ASP A 130 4.32 20.72 -0.07
N VAL A 131 5.03 19.59 0.08
CA VAL A 131 4.84 18.68 1.23
C VAL A 131 5.16 19.39 2.54
N ASP A 132 6.26 20.16 2.56
CA ASP A 132 6.71 20.91 3.74
C ASP A 132 5.69 21.95 4.21
N GLN A 133 4.97 22.58 3.28
CA GLN A 133 4.01 23.63 3.59
C GLN A 133 2.78 23.12 4.37
N ILE A 134 2.43 21.85 4.18
CA ILE A 134 1.32 21.20 4.88
C ILE A 134 1.79 20.24 5.98
N SER A 135 3.07 20.28 6.35
CA SER A 135 3.55 19.53 7.50
C SER A 135 2.83 19.96 8.77
N GLY A 136 2.29 18.99 9.51
CA GLY A 136 1.53 19.21 10.74
C GLY A 136 0.03 19.44 10.56
N TYR A 137 -0.46 19.52 9.33
CA TYR A 137 -1.89 19.51 9.04
C TYR A 137 -2.45 18.10 9.18
N SER A 138 -3.55 17.98 9.91
CA SER A 138 -4.25 16.71 10.12
C SER A 138 -5.42 16.50 9.18
N GLU A 139 -5.86 17.55 8.51
CA GLU A 139 -6.98 17.48 7.59
C GLU A 139 -6.80 18.45 6.43
N ILE A 140 -7.13 17.99 5.23
CA ILE A 140 -7.39 18.84 4.08
C ILE A 140 -8.88 18.71 3.77
N THR A 141 -9.63 19.79 3.92
CA THR A 141 -11.10 19.76 3.78
C THR A 141 -11.56 19.54 2.33
N GLY A 142 -10.74 19.95 1.36
CA GLY A 142 -10.99 19.77 -0.07
C GLY A 142 -10.24 18.57 -0.66
N ASN A 143 -9.92 18.68 -1.95
CA ASN A 143 -9.16 17.68 -2.68
C ASN A 143 -7.66 17.81 -2.37
N LEU A 144 -6.95 16.69 -2.26
CA LEU A 144 -5.50 16.62 -2.27
C LEU A 144 -5.03 15.98 -3.57
N THR A 145 -4.23 16.69 -4.36
CA THR A 145 -3.57 16.14 -5.56
C THR A 145 -2.07 16.08 -5.33
N ILE A 146 -1.45 14.92 -5.55
CA ILE A 146 -0.01 14.69 -5.48
C ILE A 146 0.47 14.28 -6.87
N ALA A 147 1.07 15.22 -7.59
CA ALA A 147 1.42 15.05 -9.00
C ALA A 147 2.59 15.97 -9.38
N GLY A 148 3.80 15.42 -9.44
CA GLY A 148 5.04 16.14 -9.72
C GLY A 148 6.14 15.21 -10.22
N ASP A 149 7.01 15.70 -11.10
CA ASP A 149 8.06 14.90 -11.74
C ASP A 149 9.30 14.68 -10.85
N ASP A 150 9.40 15.42 -9.75
CA ASP A 150 10.51 15.40 -8.80
C ASP A 150 10.12 14.98 -7.37
N ILE A 151 8.90 14.46 -7.18
CA ILE A 151 8.43 13.95 -5.87
C ILE A 151 9.00 12.55 -5.63
N GLU A 152 9.92 12.43 -4.67
CA GLU A 152 10.56 11.15 -4.28
C GLU A 152 9.85 10.46 -3.10
N ASN A 153 9.33 11.23 -2.14
CA ASN A 153 8.62 10.74 -0.95
C ASN A 153 7.56 11.74 -0.49
N LEU A 154 6.75 11.35 0.51
CA LEU A 154 5.73 12.21 1.13
C LEU A 154 6.04 12.50 2.61
N ASP A 155 7.33 12.44 3.00
CA ASP A 155 7.78 12.74 4.35
C ASP A 155 7.32 14.15 4.75
N GLY A 156 6.62 14.28 5.87
CA GLY A 156 5.94 15.50 6.30
C GLY A 156 4.41 15.40 6.32
N LEU A 157 3.84 14.40 5.63
CA LEU A 157 2.39 14.13 5.69
C LEU A 157 1.97 13.28 6.88
N GLU A 158 2.87 12.90 7.80
CA GLU A 158 2.60 11.93 8.88
C GLU A 158 1.47 12.38 9.80
N CYS A 159 1.10 13.66 9.77
CA CYS A 159 -0.01 14.19 10.54
C CYS A 159 -1.37 14.07 9.86
N LEU A 160 -1.40 13.85 8.55
CA LEU A 160 -2.61 13.86 7.74
C LEU A 160 -3.48 12.65 8.06
N ASN A 161 -4.63 12.91 8.69
CA ASN A 161 -5.57 11.87 9.09
C ASN A 161 -6.77 11.77 8.15
N ALA A 162 -7.11 12.86 7.45
CA ALA A 162 -8.28 12.92 6.59
C ALA A 162 -8.08 13.85 5.38
N VAL A 163 -8.65 13.41 4.24
CA VAL A 163 -8.89 14.25 3.07
C VAL A 163 -10.41 14.31 2.86
N GLY A 164 -11.02 15.47 2.99
CA GLY A 164 -12.46 15.65 2.89
C GLY A 164 -12.99 15.48 1.46
N GLY A 165 -12.18 15.84 0.46
CA GLY A 165 -12.45 15.64 -0.96
C GLY A 165 -11.80 14.38 -1.53
N ASN A 166 -11.38 14.46 -2.79
CA ASN A 166 -10.68 13.38 -3.47
C ASN A 166 -9.19 13.39 -3.11
N LEU A 167 -8.57 12.21 -3.09
CA LEU A 167 -7.13 12.04 -3.02
C LEU A 167 -6.65 11.48 -4.36
N ASP A 168 -5.77 12.21 -5.04
CA ASP A 168 -5.13 11.79 -6.28
C ASP A 168 -3.62 11.66 -6.04
N ILE A 169 -3.04 10.47 -6.23
CA ILE A 169 -1.59 10.22 -6.23
C ILE A 169 -1.20 9.78 -7.64
N GLY A 170 -0.70 10.75 -8.40
CA GLY A 170 -0.58 10.73 -9.84
C GLY A 170 -1.96 10.87 -10.50
N VAL A 171 -2.01 11.51 -11.67
CA VAL A 171 -3.29 11.87 -12.30
C VAL A 171 -3.35 11.44 -13.76
N PHE A 172 -4.44 10.76 -14.09
CA PHE A 172 -4.89 10.56 -15.45
C PHE A 172 -5.86 11.70 -15.84
N ARG A 173 -5.35 12.86 -16.31
CA ARG A 173 -6.22 13.93 -16.82
C ARG A 173 -6.45 13.77 -18.32
N PHE A 174 -7.69 14.02 -18.77
CA PHE A 174 -7.98 14.24 -20.19
C PHE A 174 -7.16 15.46 -20.68
N GLY A 175 -6.03 15.21 -21.35
CA GLY A 175 -5.09 16.24 -21.81
C GLY A 175 -3.63 16.04 -21.39
N GLY A 176 -3.32 15.04 -20.56
CA GLY A 176 -1.95 14.67 -20.18
C GLY A 176 -1.91 13.75 -18.96
N MET A 177 -0.94 12.84 -18.93
CA MET A 177 -0.58 12.09 -17.73
C MET A 177 0.37 12.97 -16.91
N ILE A 178 0.05 13.25 -15.65
CA ILE A 178 1.03 13.76 -14.70
C ILE A 178 1.30 12.59 -13.76
N ASP A 179 2.39 11.89 -14.04
CA ASP A 179 2.92 10.80 -13.23
C ASP A 179 3.71 11.34 -12.04
N ASN A 180 3.98 10.46 -11.06
CA ASN A 180 5.06 10.66 -10.10
C ASN A 180 6.15 9.63 -10.43
N PRO A 181 7.09 9.94 -11.34
CA PRO A 181 8.05 8.98 -11.86
C PRO A 181 9.16 8.61 -10.86
N LEU A 182 9.30 9.37 -9.76
CA LEU A 182 10.31 9.15 -8.73
C LEU A 182 9.74 8.66 -7.39
N LEU A 183 8.40 8.62 -7.22
CA LEU A 183 7.76 8.27 -5.96
C LEU A 183 7.87 6.75 -5.71
N THR A 184 8.75 6.35 -4.80
CA THR A 184 9.08 4.93 -4.53
C THR A 184 8.13 4.26 -3.54
N ASP A 185 7.58 5.05 -2.62
CA ASP A 185 6.66 4.62 -1.57
C ASP A 185 5.67 5.74 -1.24
N ILE A 186 4.75 5.46 -0.33
CA ILE A 186 3.74 6.41 0.16
C ILE A 186 3.83 6.57 1.68
N ASN A 187 5.05 6.40 2.22
CA ASN A 187 5.32 6.76 3.60
C ASN A 187 5.04 8.25 3.80
N GLY A 188 4.58 8.61 5.00
CA GLY A 188 3.92 9.87 5.30
C GLY A 188 2.39 9.75 5.31
N LEU A 189 1.76 8.76 4.66
CA LEU A 189 0.30 8.57 4.69
C LEU A 189 -0.19 7.58 5.75
N GLU A 190 0.68 7.12 6.66
CA GLU A 190 0.41 6.01 7.58
C GLU A 190 -0.73 6.29 8.56
N ASN A 191 -1.03 7.56 8.82
CA ASN A 191 -2.10 7.99 9.72
C ASN A 191 -3.38 8.38 8.98
N LEU A 192 -3.42 8.31 7.65
CA LEU A 192 -4.61 8.62 6.87
C LEU A 192 -5.68 7.56 7.15
N THR A 193 -6.81 7.99 7.72
CA THR A 193 -7.93 7.13 8.11
C THR A 193 -9.14 7.27 7.20
N SER A 194 -9.29 8.39 6.49
CA SER A 194 -10.45 8.61 5.63
C SER A 194 -10.14 9.49 4.40
N VAL A 195 -10.78 9.12 3.29
CA VAL A 195 -10.91 9.96 2.09
C VAL A 195 -12.40 10.12 1.80
N GLY A 196 -12.92 11.35 1.85
CA GLY A 196 -14.35 11.63 1.69
C GLY A 196 -14.85 11.49 0.25
N GLY A 197 -13.97 11.66 -0.73
CA GLY A 197 -14.23 11.51 -2.15
C GLY A 197 -13.75 10.18 -2.72
N TYR A 198 -13.27 10.21 -3.97
CA TYR A 198 -12.55 9.08 -4.55
C TYR A 198 -11.07 9.11 -4.15
N PHE A 199 -10.42 7.95 -4.15
CA PHE A 199 -8.98 7.81 -4.02
C PHE A 199 -8.44 7.18 -5.29
N ASN A 200 -7.57 7.90 -6.01
CA ASN A 200 -6.90 7.44 -7.20
C ASN A 200 -5.38 7.32 -6.96
N ILE A 201 -4.82 6.15 -7.24
CA ILE A 201 -3.39 5.88 -7.23
C ILE A 201 -3.03 5.44 -8.64
N ALA A 202 -2.52 6.37 -9.43
CA ALA A 202 -2.32 6.19 -10.84
C ALA A 202 -0.92 6.59 -11.30
N THR A 203 -0.35 5.84 -12.23
CA THR A 203 0.83 6.28 -12.98
C THR A 203 2.05 6.61 -12.11
N ASN A 204 2.22 5.92 -10.98
CA ASN A 204 3.43 5.98 -10.17
C ASN A 204 4.36 4.87 -10.65
N THR A 205 5.25 5.20 -11.57
CA THR A 205 5.92 4.18 -12.41
C THR A 205 6.96 3.35 -11.65
N VAL A 206 7.49 3.89 -10.54
CA VAL A 206 8.48 3.23 -9.67
C VAL A 206 7.93 2.81 -8.31
N LEU A 207 6.66 3.09 -8.01
CA LEU A 207 6.01 2.71 -6.74
C LEU A 207 5.84 1.19 -6.67
N GLU A 208 6.45 0.54 -5.67
CA GLU A 208 6.49 -0.93 -5.55
C GLU A 208 5.44 -1.51 -4.60
N SER A 209 4.96 -0.71 -3.63
CA SER A 209 4.15 -1.14 -2.48
C SER A 209 3.18 -0.05 -2.02
N LEU A 210 2.14 -0.41 -1.27
CA LEU A 210 1.14 0.52 -0.70
C LEU A 210 1.09 0.47 0.85
N GLU A 211 2.14 -0.03 1.52
CA GLU A 211 2.18 -0.25 2.98
C GLU A 211 1.87 1.01 3.82
N GLY A 212 2.07 2.21 3.28
CA GLY A 212 1.72 3.47 3.94
C GLY A 212 0.21 3.72 4.14
N LEU A 213 -0.70 2.84 3.68
CA LEU A 213 -2.16 3.07 3.78
C LEU A 213 -2.88 2.21 4.83
N ASN A 214 -2.11 1.52 5.69
CA ASN A 214 -2.64 0.51 6.62
C ASN A 214 -3.73 1.00 7.58
N SER A 215 -3.77 2.31 7.86
CA SER A 215 -4.76 2.92 8.74
C SER A 215 -6.03 3.39 8.02
N LEU A 216 -6.08 3.35 6.68
CA LEU A 216 -7.21 3.86 5.92
C LEU A 216 -8.45 2.98 6.15
N GLU A 217 -9.47 3.55 6.79
CA GLU A 217 -10.68 2.81 7.20
C GLU A 217 -11.82 2.93 6.20
N SER A 218 -11.91 4.06 5.50
CA SER A 218 -13.02 4.37 4.60
C SER A 218 -12.65 5.24 3.40
N ILE A 219 -13.29 4.94 2.25
CA ILE A 219 -13.28 5.76 1.04
C ILE A 219 -14.73 6.07 0.67
N GLY A 220 -15.06 7.36 0.60
CA GLY A 220 -16.42 7.85 0.42
C GLY A 220 -16.98 7.63 -0.99
N LYS A 221 -16.15 7.34 -1.99
CA LYS A 221 -16.56 6.98 -3.36
C LYS A 221 -15.76 5.79 -3.92
N HIS A 222 -14.93 6.04 -4.93
CA HIS A 222 -14.21 5.03 -5.70
C HIS A 222 -12.78 4.86 -5.20
N LEU A 223 -12.25 3.65 -5.32
CA LEU A 223 -10.81 3.39 -5.21
C LEU A 223 -10.28 2.91 -6.57
N TYR A 224 -9.35 3.68 -7.13
CA TYR A 224 -8.65 3.36 -8.36
C TYR A 224 -7.18 3.07 -8.09
N ILE A 225 -6.70 1.94 -8.56
CA ILE A 225 -5.28 1.56 -8.55
C ILE A 225 -4.93 1.17 -9.97
N LEU A 226 -4.36 2.11 -10.73
CA LEU A 226 -4.23 1.96 -12.17
C LEU A 226 -2.87 2.34 -12.75
N SER A 227 -2.37 1.54 -13.68
CA SER A 227 -1.16 1.89 -14.45
C SER A 227 0.08 2.18 -13.59
N ASN A 228 0.25 1.50 -12.45
CA ASN A 228 1.47 1.54 -11.65
C ASN A 228 2.39 0.39 -12.09
N SER A 229 3.38 0.69 -12.93
CA SER A 229 4.15 -0.33 -13.66
C SER A 229 5.02 -1.23 -12.79
N SER A 230 5.55 -0.70 -11.69
CA SER A 230 6.42 -1.44 -10.75
C SER A 230 5.70 -1.94 -9.51
N LEU A 231 4.39 -1.68 -9.37
CA LEU A 231 3.63 -2.08 -8.20
C LEU A 231 3.51 -3.61 -8.16
N GLU A 232 4.24 -4.25 -7.24
CA GLU A 232 4.24 -5.71 -7.10
C GLU A 232 3.14 -6.22 -6.18
N LYS A 233 2.76 -5.41 -5.17
CA LYS A 233 1.84 -5.82 -4.11
C LYS A 233 0.90 -4.70 -3.70
N ILE A 234 -0.38 -5.03 -3.53
CA ILE A 234 -1.32 -4.21 -2.77
C ILE A 234 -1.41 -4.79 -1.36
N ASN A 235 -0.68 -4.20 -0.41
CA ASN A 235 -0.55 -4.62 1.00
C ASN A 235 -0.95 -3.51 2.00
N GLY A 236 -1.59 -2.44 1.49
CA GLY A 236 -1.87 -1.22 2.24
C GLY A 236 -3.26 -1.11 2.86
N PHE A 237 -4.29 -1.79 2.37
CA PHE A 237 -5.69 -1.46 2.74
C PHE A 237 -6.23 -2.29 3.92
N ASN A 238 -5.37 -2.68 4.87
CA ASN A 238 -5.71 -3.71 5.84
C ASN A 238 -6.81 -3.29 6.83
N SER A 239 -6.97 -1.99 7.06
CA SER A 239 -8.06 -1.42 7.87
C SER A 239 -9.29 -1.02 7.07
N LEU A 240 -9.21 -1.04 5.73
CA LEU A 240 -10.27 -0.53 4.87
C LEU A 240 -11.50 -1.41 5.00
N THR A 241 -12.60 -0.84 5.49
CA THR A 241 -13.86 -1.57 5.71
C THR A 241 -14.88 -1.33 4.62
N THR A 242 -14.81 -0.17 3.94
CA THR A 242 -15.83 0.25 2.98
C THR A 242 -15.22 1.06 1.84
N VAL A 243 -15.59 0.69 0.61
CA VAL A 243 -15.50 1.53 -0.59
C VAL A 243 -16.94 1.77 -1.06
N SER A 244 -17.40 3.02 -0.96
CA SER A 244 -18.84 3.32 -1.10
C SER A 244 -19.37 3.13 -2.51
N GLU A 245 -18.50 3.18 -3.51
CA GLU A 245 -18.85 2.92 -4.91
C GLU A 245 -18.04 1.73 -5.46
N PHE A 246 -17.12 1.93 -6.41
CA PHE A 246 -16.39 0.82 -7.04
C PHE A 246 -14.91 0.78 -6.66
N LEU A 247 -14.34 -0.44 -6.69
CA LEU A 247 -12.92 -0.71 -6.57
C LEU A 247 -12.40 -1.21 -7.92
N MET A 248 -11.41 -0.52 -8.49
CA MET A 248 -10.80 -0.86 -9.77
C MET A 248 -9.29 -1.02 -9.61
N ILE A 249 -8.80 -2.23 -9.89
CA ILE A 249 -7.39 -2.59 -9.91
C ILE A 249 -7.08 -2.98 -11.35
N THR A 250 -6.43 -2.08 -12.11
CA THR A 250 -6.30 -2.26 -13.55
C THR A 250 -4.96 -1.82 -14.13
N ARG A 251 -4.40 -2.59 -15.06
CA ARG A 251 -3.15 -2.25 -15.76
C ARG A 251 -1.95 -2.10 -14.81
N ASN A 252 -1.82 -2.95 -13.79
CA ASN A 252 -0.63 -3.01 -12.94
C ASN A 252 0.18 -4.27 -13.34
N PRO A 253 1.04 -4.19 -14.37
CA PRO A 253 1.59 -5.37 -15.03
C PRO A 253 2.51 -6.24 -14.14
N SER A 254 3.16 -5.63 -13.14
CA SER A 254 4.03 -6.31 -12.18
C SER A 254 3.30 -6.79 -10.92
N LEU A 255 1.99 -6.54 -10.81
CA LEU A 255 1.21 -6.86 -9.61
C LEU A 255 1.04 -8.37 -9.48
N ILE A 256 1.64 -8.95 -8.44
CA ILE A 256 1.62 -10.38 -8.16
C ILE A 256 0.56 -10.73 -7.09
N SER A 257 0.30 -9.80 -6.15
CA SER A 257 -0.61 -10.06 -5.02
C SER A 257 -1.43 -8.84 -4.60
N ILE A 258 -2.66 -9.09 -4.13
CA ILE A 258 -3.61 -8.08 -3.65
C ILE A 258 -4.13 -8.36 -2.22
N GLU A 259 -3.35 -9.03 -1.39
CA GLU A 259 -3.70 -9.47 -0.01
C GLU A 259 -3.95 -8.35 1.01
N GLY A 260 -3.87 -7.07 0.61
CA GLY A 260 -4.04 -5.92 1.49
C GLY A 260 -5.47 -5.59 1.90
N PHE A 261 -6.52 -6.30 1.46
CA PHE A 261 -7.93 -5.95 1.74
C PHE A 261 -8.56 -6.82 2.84
N ASN A 262 -7.89 -6.93 3.99
CA ASN A 262 -8.26 -7.88 5.04
C ASN A 262 -9.61 -7.62 5.72
N ARG A 263 -10.07 -6.36 5.78
CA ARG A 263 -11.30 -5.97 6.47
C ARG A 263 -12.38 -5.41 5.54
N LEU A 264 -12.15 -5.46 4.22
CA LEU A 264 -13.10 -4.90 3.27
C LEU A 264 -14.35 -5.78 3.22
N LYS A 265 -15.50 -5.22 3.62
CA LYS A 265 -16.75 -5.99 3.76
C LYS A 265 -17.61 -5.97 2.51
N PHE A 266 -17.58 -4.85 1.77
CA PHE A 266 -18.32 -4.68 0.55
C PHE A 266 -17.79 -3.52 -0.29
N THR A 267 -18.10 -3.56 -1.58
CA THR A 267 -18.08 -2.41 -2.48
C THR A 267 -19.53 -2.01 -2.77
N GLY A 268 -19.85 -0.71 -2.78
CA GLY A 268 -21.23 -0.27 -3.05
C GLY A 268 -21.67 -0.48 -4.51
N ARG A 269 -20.71 -0.60 -5.43
CA ARG A 269 -20.87 -0.93 -6.85
C ARG A 269 -19.83 -2.01 -7.25
N ASP A 270 -19.20 -1.82 -8.40
CA ASP A 270 -18.39 -2.83 -9.06
C ASP A 270 -17.06 -3.11 -8.36
N LEU A 271 -16.59 -4.34 -8.49
CA LEU A 271 -15.22 -4.75 -8.25
C LEU A 271 -14.61 -5.21 -9.57
N ILE A 272 -13.59 -4.50 -10.02
CA ILE A 272 -12.96 -4.71 -11.34
C ILE A 272 -11.48 -5.01 -11.14
N ILE A 273 -11.04 -6.20 -11.53
CA ILE A 273 -9.65 -6.66 -11.44
C ILE A 273 -9.23 -7.10 -12.84
N ASN A 274 -8.72 -6.15 -13.62
CA ASN A 274 -8.45 -6.37 -15.05
C ASN A 274 -7.02 -6.02 -15.46
N GLU A 275 -6.48 -6.66 -16.50
CA GLU A 275 -5.19 -6.26 -17.11
C GLU A 275 -4.00 -6.27 -16.11
N ASN A 276 -3.95 -7.19 -15.15
CA ASN A 276 -2.82 -7.35 -14.23
C ASN A 276 -2.02 -8.59 -14.62
N SER A 277 -1.01 -8.41 -15.49
CA SER A 277 -0.36 -9.52 -16.20
C SER A 277 0.39 -10.51 -15.32
N ALA A 278 0.91 -10.07 -14.18
CA ALA A 278 1.65 -10.92 -13.23
C ALA A 278 0.77 -11.49 -12.10
N LEU A 279 -0.53 -11.16 -12.05
CA LEU A 279 -1.39 -11.56 -10.94
C LEU A 279 -1.68 -13.07 -11.04
N GLU A 280 -1.20 -13.84 -10.07
CA GLU A 280 -1.28 -15.31 -10.09
C GLU A 280 -2.54 -15.85 -9.41
N HIS A 281 -3.02 -15.14 -8.37
CA HIS A 281 -4.12 -15.58 -7.51
C HIS A 281 -4.95 -14.37 -7.03
N ILE A 282 -6.26 -14.57 -6.90
CA ILE A 282 -7.17 -13.64 -6.20
C ILE A 282 -7.66 -14.34 -4.94
N ASP A 283 -6.86 -14.23 -3.88
CA ASP A 283 -7.16 -14.73 -2.53
C ASP A 283 -7.22 -13.55 -1.53
N ALA A 284 -7.80 -12.45 -1.99
CA ALA A 284 -8.05 -11.26 -1.19
C ALA A 284 -9.50 -11.23 -0.71
N PHE A 285 -9.80 -10.35 0.24
CA PHE A 285 -11.16 -10.07 0.73
C PHE A 285 -11.80 -11.15 1.63
N PRO A 286 -11.14 -11.59 2.72
CA PRO A 286 -11.66 -12.64 3.60
C PRO A 286 -12.92 -12.24 4.38
N GLU A 287 -13.24 -10.95 4.51
CA GLU A 287 -14.46 -10.46 5.17
C GLU A 287 -15.55 -9.99 4.19
N MET A 288 -15.32 -10.10 2.88
CA MET A 288 -16.25 -9.56 1.90
C MET A 288 -17.51 -10.41 1.78
N THR A 289 -18.66 -9.75 1.88
CA THR A 289 -19.99 -10.40 1.88
C THR A 289 -20.86 -9.95 0.72
N SER A 290 -20.53 -8.83 0.06
CA SER A 290 -21.24 -8.35 -1.12
C SER A 290 -20.36 -7.50 -2.05
N VAL A 291 -20.62 -7.61 -3.35
CA VAL A 291 -20.18 -6.69 -4.41
C VAL A 291 -21.47 -6.05 -4.97
N GLY A 292 -21.43 -4.74 -5.23
CA GLY A 292 -22.55 -3.83 -5.08
C GLY A 292 -23.88 -4.02 -5.84
N THR A 293 -24.79 -3.12 -5.46
CA THR A 293 -26.13 -2.79 -5.98
C THR A 293 -26.21 -1.27 -6.13
N VAL A 294 -26.29 -0.75 -7.37
CA VAL A 294 -27.29 0.20 -7.92
C VAL A 294 -26.88 0.47 -9.38
N GLY A 295 -27.53 -0.19 -10.34
CA GLY A 295 -27.49 0.14 -11.77
C GLY A 295 -26.14 -0.07 -12.45
N SER A 296 -25.96 -1.24 -13.05
CA SER A 296 -24.84 -1.50 -13.97
C SER A 296 -24.88 -0.50 -15.13
N MET A 297 -23.71 0.05 -15.49
CA MET A 297 -23.54 0.69 -16.79
C MET A 297 -23.61 -0.42 -17.85
N GLN A 298 -24.81 -0.74 -18.33
CA GLN A 298 -24.99 -1.55 -19.53
C GLN A 298 -24.24 -0.89 -20.68
N GLY A 299 -23.31 -1.60 -21.33
CA GLY A 299 -22.54 -0.99 -22.42
C GLY A 299 -21.70 -1.90 -23.30
N SER A 300 -21.13 -3.00 -22.79
CA SER A 300 -20.30 -3.90 -23.62
C SER A 300 -20.47 -5.36 -23.19
N PRO A 301 -20.44 -6.33 -24.15
CA PRO A 301 -20.24 -7.74 -23.83
C PRO A 301 -18.93 -7.87 -23.05
N GLY A 302 -19.02 -8.30 -21.79
CA GLY A 302 -17.87 -8.46 -20.89
C GLY A 302 -17.76 -7.40 -19.77
N THR A 303 -18.60 -6.36 -19.73
CA THR A 303 -18.67 -5.41 -18.61
C THR A 303 -20.06 -5.43 -17.99
N HIS A 304 -20.38 -6.50 -17.27
CA HIS A 304 -21.76 -6.78 -16.83
C HIS A 304 -22.17 -6.11 -15.50
N GLY A 305 -21.40 -5.14 -15.01
CA GLY A 305 -21.53 -4.58 -13.65
C GLY A 305 -21.32 -5.64 -12.57
N GLY A 306 -21.12 -5.26 -11.32
CA GLY A 306 -20.85 -6.22 -10.23
C GLY A 306 -19.39 -6.65 -10.20
N LEU A 307 -19.09 -7.94 -10.41
CA LEU A 307 -17.73 -8.48 -10.31
C LEU A 307 -17.14 -8.77 -11.71
N SER A 308 -16.06 -8.09 -12.07
CA SER A 308 -15.32 -8.31 -13.32
C SER A 308 -13.88 -8.72 -13.04
N ILE A 309 -13.48 -9.87 -13.54
CA ILE A 309 -12.11 -10.40 -13.47
C ILE A 309 -11.65 -10.76 -14.89
N GLY A 310 -10.81 -9.90 -15.44
CA GLY A 310 -10.55 -9.85 -16.87
C GLY A 310 -9.07 -9.77 -17.23
N LEU A 311 -8.61 -10.37 -18.34
CA LEU A 311 -7.29 -10.02 -18.91
C LEU A 311 -6.12 -10.21 -17.91
N ASN A 312 -6.17 -11.24 -17.05
CA ASN A 312 -5.09 -11.59 -16.12
C ASN A 312 -4.42 -12.91 -16.56
N PRO A 313 -3.45 -12.88 -17.49
CA PRO A 313 -2.90 -14.08 -18.13
C PRO A 313 -2.20 -15.08 -17.20
N MET A 314 -1.68 -14.66 -16.04
CA MET A 314 -1.06 -15.55 -15.04
C MET A 314 -2.06 -16.06 -14.00
N LEU A 315 -3.28 -15.53 -13.96
CA LEU A 315 -4.27 -15.84 -12.92
C LEU A 315 -4.71 -17.29 -13.05
N SER A 316 -4.47 -18.08 -12.00
CA SER A 316 -4.71 -19.53 -12.00
C SER A 316 -5.86 -19.97 -11.09
N THR A 317 -6.19 -19.16 -10.08
CA THR A 317 -7.27 -19.40 -9.10
C THR A 317 -7.94 -18.11 -8.63
N ILE A 318 -9.24 -18.17 -8.32
CA ILE A 318 -10.05 -17.06 -7.80
C ILE A 318 -10.83 -17.55 -6.58
N ARG A 319 -10.59 -17.01 -5.38
CA ARG A 319 -11.29 -17.38 -4.13
C ARG A 319 -12.10 -16.25 -3.50
N ILE A 320 -12.22 -15.12 -4.18
CA ILE A 320 -12.95 -13.94 -3.67
C ILE A 320 -14.42 -14.21 -3.34
N LEU A 321 -15.06 -15.16 -4.02
CA LEU A 321 -16.48 -15.44 -3.88
C LEU A 321 -16.82 -16.36 -2.70
N ASN A 322 -15.82 -16.82 -1.93
CA ASN A 322 -16.00 -17.77 -0.84
C ASN A 322 -17.03 -17.34 0.20
N ASN A 323 -17.26 -16.04 0.37
CA ASN A 323 -18.15 -15.50 1.40
C ASN A 323 -19.35 -14.73 0.82
N ILE A 324 -19.55 -14.77 -0.51
CA ILE A 324 -20.61 -14.04 -1.21
C ILE A 324 -21.68 -15.04 -1.65
N SER A 325 -22.90 -14.89 -1.12
CA SER A 325 -24.03 -15.76 -1.48
C SER A 325 -24.85 -15.25 -2.66
N SER A 326 -24.82 -13.94 -2.93
CA SER A 326 -25.60 -13.33 -4.00
C SER A 326 -24.86 -12.11 -4.58
N LEU A 327 -25.00 -11.90 -5.89
CA LEU A 327 -24.61 -10.67 -6.57
C LEU A 327 -25.89 -9.89 -6.91
N GLU A 328 -26.48 -9.25 -5.91
CA GLU A 328 -27.84 -8.66 -5.99
C GLU A 328 -27.97 -7.46 -6.93
N GLY A 329 -26.85 -6.94 -7.45
CA GLY A 329 -26.81 -5.65 -8.14
C GLY A 329 -26.00 -5.56 -9.41
N GLY A 330 -25.47 -6.70 -9.86
CA GLY A 330 -24.63 -6.78 -11.05
C GLY A 330 -24.41 -8.20 -11.50
N GLY A 331 -23.66 -8.35 -12.58
CA GLY A 331 -23.24 -9.63 -13.13
C GLY A 331 -21.95 -10.16 -12.52
N LEU A 332 -21.56 -11.32 -13.03
CA LEU A 332 -20.25 -11.93 -12.84
C LEU A 332 -19.60 -12.09 -14.20
N GLY A 333 -18.50 -11.37 -14.44
CA GLY A 333 -17.66 -11.52 -15.62
C GLY A 333 -16.31 -12.11 -15.25
N ILE A 334 -15.98 -13.29 -15.79
CA ILE A 334 -14.65 -13.89 -15.73
C ILE A 334 -14.19 -14.12 -17.17
N ALA A 335 -13.31 -13.24 -17.64
CA ALA A 335 -12.96 -13.17 -19.06
C ALA A 335 -11.46 -13.13 -19.34
N ILE A 336 -10.96 -13.86 -20.34
CA ILE A 336 -9.59 -13.70 -20.82
C ILE A 336 -8.56 -13.94 -19.69
N ASN A 337 -8.73 -15.04 -18.96
CA ASN A 337 -7.79 -15.53 -17.95
C ASN A 337 -7.27 -16.91 -18.39
N PRO A 338 -6.38 -17.00 -19.39
CA PRO A 338 -5.97 -18.26 -20.02
C PRO A 338 -5.27 -19.25 -19.08
N SER A 339 -4.76 -18.81 -17.92
CA SER A 339 -4.16 -19.71 -16.92
C SER A 339 -5.16 -20.21 -15.87
N LEU A 340 -6.40 -19.70 -15.86
CA LEU A 340 -7.40 -20.02 -14.84
C LEU A 340 -7.83 -21.47 -14.98
N THR A 341 -7.59 -22.28 -13.94
CA THR A 341 -7.86 -23.72 -14.00
C THR A 341 -9.21 -24.11 -13.43
N ASN A 342 -9.72 -23.32 -12.49
CA ASN A 342 -10.98 -23.57 -11.81
C ASN A 342 -11.54 -22.26 -11.24
N ILE A 343 -12.83 -22.28 -10.96
CA ILE A 343 -13.57 -21.21 -10.25
C ILE A 343 -13.99 -21.69 -8.85
N SER A 344 -13.12 -22.47 -8.20
CA SER A 344 -13.38 -22.92 -6.82
C SER A 344 -13.42 -21.70 -5.89
N GLY A 345 -14.49 -21.59 -5.14
CA GLY A 345 -14.86 -20.41 -4.36
C GLY A 345 -16.15 -19.73 -4.82
N THR A 346 -16.73 -20.16 -5.93
CA THR A 346 -18.09 -19.74 -6.36
C THR A 346 -19.20 -20.58 -5.70
N GLU A 347 -18.89 -21.60 -4.89
CA GLU A 347 -19.85 -22.59 -4.42
C GLU A 347 -20.91 -22.03 -3.48
N ASN A 348 -20.65 -20.89 -2.84
CA ASN A 348 -21.65 -20.26 -1.97
C ASN A 348 -22.64 -19.37 -2.74
N LEU A 349 -22.38 -19.08 -4.02
CA LEU A 349 -23.19 -18.20 -4.83
C LEU A 349 -24.49 -18.91 -5.27
N THR A 350 -25.64 -18.36 -4.88
CA THR A 350 -26.98 -18.89 -5.21
C THR A 350 -27.72 -18.04 -6.24
N SER A 351 -27.38 -16.76 -6.39
CA SER A 351 -28.07 -15.86 -7.32
C SER A 351 -27.17 -14.76 -7.89
N ILE A 352 -27.40 -14.41 -9.16
CA ILE A 352 -26.78 -13.28 -9.86
C ILE A 352 -27.90 -12.42 -10.46
N ALA A 353 -27.92 -11.12 -10.14
CA ALA A 353 -28.95 -10.21 -10.64
C ALA A 353 -28.65 -9.65 -12.03
N GLY A 354 -27.39 -9.66 -12.47
CA GLY A 354 -26.98 -9.32 -13.83
C GLY A 354 -26.63 -10.55 -14.66
N ASP A 355 -25.75 -10.35 -15.63
CA ASP A 355 -25.31 -11.40 -16.54
C ASP A 355 -24.26 -12.29 -15.89
N LEU A 356 -24.21 -13.56 -16.29
CA LEU A 356 -23.11 -14.45 -15.98
C LEU A 356 -22.29 -14.67 -17.25
N ALA A 357 -21.03 -14.23 -17.24
CA ALA A 357 -20.13 -14.32 -18.37
C ALA A 357 -18.83 -15.02 -18.02
N ILE A 358 -18.61 -16.19 -18.62
CA ILE A 358 -17.39 -17.00 -18.50
C ILE A 358 -16.81 -17.16 -19.90
N ILE A 359 -15.79 -16.38 -20.23
CA ILE A 359 -15.36 -16.17 -21.62
C ILE A 359 -13.83 -16.27 -21.77
N TYR A 360 -13.30 -16.95 -22.78
CA TYR A 360 -11.84 -16.96 -23.05
C TYR A 360 -10.99 -17.40 -21.84
N ASN A 361 -11.41 -18.44 -21.12
CA ASN A 361 -10.62 -19.05 -20.03
C ASN A 361 -10.15 -20.44 -20.47
N ASP A 362 -9.12 -20.47 -21.33
CA ASP A 362 -8.68 -21.66 -22.07
C ASP A 362 -8.45 -22.91 -21.20
N ARG A 363 -7.91 -22.73 -19.99
CA ARG A 363 -7.58 -23.82 -19.05
C ARG A 363 -8.66 -24.12 -18.01
N LEU A 364 -9.82 -23.47 -18.09
CA LEU A 364 -10.88 -23.67 -17.10
C LEU A 364 -11.43 -25.09 -17.24
N ALA A 365 -11.19 -25.94 -16.24
CA ALA A 365 -11.52 -27.36 -16.31
C ALA A 365 -13.02 -27.67 -16.14
N GLY A 366 -13.82 -26.70 -15.69
CA GLY A 366 -15.25 -26.88 -15.51
C GLY A 366 -15.95 -25.76 -14.74
N LEU A 367 -17.27 -25.89 -14.65
CA LEU A 367 -18.23 -24.96 -14.06
C LEU A 367 -18.83 -25.47 -12.74
N ASP A 368 -18.24 -26.51 -12.14
CA ASP A 368 -18.77 -27.17 -10.94
C ASP A 368 -18.88 -26.24 -9.71
N GLY A 369 -18.11 -25.15 -9.72
CA GLY A 369 -18.23 -24.07 -8.73
C GLY A 369 -19.63 -23.44 -8.69
N PHE A 370 -20.39 -23.45 -9.81
CA PHE A 370 -21.78 -22.98 -9.86
C PHE A 370 -22.82 -24.07 -9.51
N SER A 371 -22.42 -25.12 -8.79
CA SER A 371 -23.31 -26.22 -8.39
C SER A 371 -24.47 -25.80 -7.47
N ASN A 372 -24.31 -24.71 -6.70
CA ASN A 372 -25.38 -24.15 -5.86
C ASN A 372 -26.08 -22.92 -6.48
N LEU A 373 -25.69 -22.50 -7.69
CA LEU A 373 -26.33 -21.37 -8.37
C LEU A 373 -27.76 -21.76 -8.78
N GLU A 374 -28.74 -20.98 -8.33
CA GLU A 374 -30.18 -21.21 -8.53
C GLU A 374 -30.79 -20.26 -9.57
N SER A 375 -30.27 -19.04 -9.69
CA SER A 375 -30.81 -18.03 -10.62
C SER A 375 -29.76 -17.09 -11.18
N VAL A 376 -29.94 -16.72 -12.45
CA VAL A 376 -29.26 -15.62 -13.13
C VAL A 376 -30.34 -14.79 -13.80
N ALA A 377 -30.49 -13.53 -13.41
CA ALA A 377 -31.57 -12.69 -13.93
C ALA A 377 -31.23 -12.05 -15.28
N GLY A 378 -29.93 -11.83 -15.56
CA GLY A 378 -29.44 -11.41 -16.86
C GLY A 378 -29.15 -12.58 -17.80
N ASP A 379 -28.35 -12.30 -18.81
CA ASP A 379 -27.97 -13.24 -19.87
C ASP A 379 -26.83 -14.17 -19.44
N LEU A 380 -26.78 -15.36 -20.04
CA LEU A 380 -25.71 -16.34 -19.84
C LEU A 380 -24.76 -16.33 -21.05
N TRP A 381 -23.50 -15.98 -20.81
CA TRP A 381 -22.43 -15.90 -21.82
C TRP A 381 -21.32 -16.88 -21.49
N ILE A 382 -21.38 -18.10 -22.02
CA ILE A 382 -20.34 -19.11 -21.81
C ILE A 382 -19.80 -19.53 -23.17
N PHE A 383 -18.61 -19.02 -23.53
CA PHE A 383 -17.97 -19.34 -24.79
C PHE A 383 -16.45 -19.25 -24.71
N CYS A 384 -15.77 -19.97 -25.62
CA CYS A 384 -14.30 -20.00 -25.67
C CYS A 384 -13.63 -20.43 -24.35
N ASN A 385 -14.11 -21.51 -23.71
CA ASN A 385 -13.46 -22.14 -22.55
C ASN A 385 -13.08 -23.57 -22.90
N ALA A 386 -11.91 -23.75 -23.54
CA ALA A 386 -11.56 -24.96 -24.29
C ALA A 386 -11.54 -26.27 -23.46
N GLU A 387 -11.26 -26.18 -22.16
CA GLU A 387 -11.20 -27.35 -21.26
C GLU A 387 -12.53 -27.62 -20.50
N VAL A 388 -13.55 -26.77 -20.64
CA VAL A 388 -14.87 -27.00 -20.00
C VAL A 388 -15.62 -28.10 -20.75
N PRO A 389 -16.12 -29.15 -20.06
CA PRO A 389 -16.94 -30.18 -20.69
C PRO A 389 -18.21 -29.60 -21.34
N GLU A 390 -18.48 -29.98 -22.60
CA GLU A 390 -19.63 -29.49 -23.39
C GLU A 390 -20.99 -29.69 -22.69
N THR A 391 -21.11 -30.66 -21.77
CA THR A 391 -22.36 -30.92 -21.04
C THR A 391 -22.64 -29.90 -19.94
N GLN A 392 -21.60 -29.30 -19.33
CA GLN A 392 -21.77 -28.45 -18.14
C GLN A 392 -22.51 -27.13 -18.41
N PRO A 393 -22.25 -26.39 -19.52
CA PRO A 393 -23.02 -25.18 -19.83
C PRO A 393 -24.52 -25.45 -20.00
N GLU A 394 -24.90 -26.53 -20.69
CA GLU A 394 -26.31 -26.91 -20.86
C GLU A 394 -26.94 -27.41 -19.55
N GLU A 395 -26.22 -28.18 -18.74
CA GLU A 395 -26.71 -28.57 -17.40
C GLU A 395 -26.94 -27.35 -16.51
N LEU A 396 -26.03 -26.37 -16.53
CA LEU A 396 -26.17 -25.13 -15.79
C LEU A 396 -27.39 -24.34 -16.28
N LYS A 397 -27.53 -24.14 -17.60
CA LYS A 397 -28.69 -23.49 -18.21
C LYS A 397 -30.01 -24.16 -17.81
N ASN A 398 -30.12 -25.47 -17.93
CA ASN A 398 -31.36 -26.20 -17.63
C ASN A 398 -31.73 -26.16 -16.14
N ARG A 399 -30.75 -25.96 -15.24
CA ARG A 399 -30.98 -25.80 -13.80
C ARG A 399 -31.44 -24.40 -13.42
N LEU A 400 -30.93 -23.37 -14.09
CA LEU A 400 -31.20 -21.98 -13.75
C LEU A 400 -32.63 -21.60 -14.16
N LEU A 401 -33.39 -21.04 -13.22
CA LEU A 401 -34.78 -20.64 -13.44
C LEU A 401 -34.83 -19.29 -14.18
N SER A 402 -35.06 -19.29 -15.49
CA SER A 402 -35.62 -18.11 -16.17
C SER A 402 -36.35 -18.49 -17.47
N GLU A 403 -37.46 -17.80 -17.72
CA GLU A 403 -38.08 -17.76 -19.05
C GLU A 403 -37.58 -16.47 -19.73
N GLY A 404 -37.00 -16.57 -20.94
CA GLY A 404 -36.77 -15.40 -21.80
C GLY A 404 -35.32 -14.87 -21.94
N TRP A 405 -34.28 -15.68 -21.71
CA TRP A 405 -32.89 -15.27 -21.97
C TRP A 405 -32.61 -14.96 -23.46
N ALA A 406 -31.76 -13.96 -23.72
CA ALA A 406 -31.03 -13.80 -24.98
C ALA A 406 -29.63 -14.39 -24.77
N GLY A 407 -29.43 -15.67 -25.10
CA GLY A 407 -28.18 -16.38 -24.80
C GLY A 407 -27.32 -16.61 -26.05
N CYS A 408 -26.03 -16.27 -25.97
CA CYS A 408 -25.03 -16.68 -26.96
C CYS A 408 -24.30 -17.95 -26.50
N TRP A 409 -24.32 -18.98 -27.34
CA TRP A 409 -23.67 -20.26 -27.07
C TRP A 409 -22.75 -20.57 -28.26
N ASP A 410 -21.47 -20.22 -28.16
CA ASP A 410 -20.48 -20.69 -29.13
C ASP A 410 -19.41 -21.49 -28.40
N PHE A 411 -19.35 -22.78 -28.73
CA PHE A 411 -18.53 -23.78 -28.04
C PHE A 411 -17.10 -23.84 -28.57
N THR A 412 -16.81 -23.13 -29.67
CA THR A 412 -15.48 -23.10 -30.28
C THR A 412 -15.05 -21.67 -30.56
N CYS A 413 -13.75 -21.36 -30.43
CA CYS A 413 -13.17 -20.11 -30.92
C CYS A 413 -13.22 -19.98 -32.45
N ASP A 414 -13.83 -20.95 -33.13
CA ASP A 414 -13.90 -21.09 -34.57
C ASP A 414 -15.25 -20.58 -35.06
N ASP A 415 -15.30 -19.27 -35.30
CA ASP A 415 -16.25 -18.57 -36.17
C ASP A 415 -17.56 -19.32 -36.50
N LEU A 416 -18.62 -19.07 -35.75
CA LEU A 416 -19.96 -18.67 -36.23
C LEU A 416 -20.88 -18.50 -35.02
N PHE A 417 -21.13 -17.25 -34.64
CA PHE A 417 -22.15 -16.82 -33.68
C PHE A 417 -23.48 -17.59 -33.85
N GLU A 418 -23.67 -18.72 -33.16
CA GLU A 418 -25.01 -19.26 -32.85
C GLU A 418 -25.52 -18.57 -31.59
N CYS A 419 -25.67 -17.25 -31.70
CA CYS A 419 -26.43 -16.49 -30.73
C CYS A 419 -27.90 -16.60 -31.08
N ASP A 420 -28.68 -17.23 -30.20
CA ASP A 420 -30.11 -17.05 -30.24
C ASP A 420 -30.43 -15.68 -29.61
N LEU A 421 -30.27 -14.63 -30.42
CA LEU A 421 -30.61 -13.25 -30.07
C LEU A 421 -32.13 -13.00 -30.13
N THR A 422 -32.95 -14.06 -30.18
CA THR A 422 -34.41 -13.91 -30.21
C THR A 422 -35.01 -14.05 -28.81
N ASN A 423 -35.05 -12.93 -28.07
CA ASN A 423 -36.23 -12.50 -27.31
C ASN A 423 -36.21 -10.99 -27.08
#